data_AF-A0AAW0C6T0-F1
#
_entry.id   AF-A0AAW0C6T0-F1
#
_cell.length_a   1.000
_cell.length_b   1.000
_cell.length_c   1.000
_cell.angle_alpha   90.00
_cell.angle_beta   90.00
_cell.angle_gamma   90.00
#
_symmetry.space_group_name_H-M   'P 1'
#
loop_
_entity.id
_entity.type
_entity.pdbx_description
1 polymer ?
#
loop_
_entity_poly.entity_id
_entity_poly.type
_entity_poly.pdbx_seq_one_letter_code
_entity_poly.pdbx_strand_id
1 'polypeptide(L)'
;MFLAILISRSILAQRHEFERKILPKAEAEHWLASINWAGLQSRVQGMDVELNNLITNNDIRKDNIFWKALEVDLRQLGSRIVGSISGQLSRFQREQPGYYGELGSVIIHETLYSLFAKTDPSLVEPLTVREFISAVLVPEAAVRLIMQDMSLEREKAEAVLRDSPRSC
;
A
#
# COMPACT_ATOMS: atom_id res chain seq x y z
N MET A 1 -36.03 8.65 10.42
CA MET A 1 -34.99 8.73 9.37
C MET A 1 -33.87 9.65 9.86
N PHE A 2 -33.22 9.28 10.96
CA PHE A 2 -32.16 10.04 11.64
C PHE A 2 -31.22 8.99 12.24
N LEU A 3 -30.29 8.46 11.45
CA LEU A 3 -29.14 7.70 11.96
C LEU A 3 -28.13 7.48 10.82
N ALA A 4 -27.30 8.48 10.52
CA ALA A 4 -26.14 8.30 9.63
C ALA A 4 -25.01 9.32 9.92
N ILE A 5 -24.94 9.88 11.14
CA ILE A 5 -24.00 11.00 11.45
C ILE A 5 -22.75 10.55 12.23
N LEU A 6 -22.56 9.27 12.54
CA LEU A 6 -21.46 8.83 13.41
C LEU A 6 -20.26 8.12 12.73
N ILE A 7 -20.07 8.26 11.40
CA ILE A 7 -18.89 7.66 10.72
C ILE A 7 -17.86 8.71 10.21
N SER A 8 -18.18 10.01 10.12
CA SER A 8 -17.37 10.96 9.32
C SER A 8 -16.63 12.06 10.10
N ARG A 9 -15.88 11.74 11.16
CA ARG A 9 -14.99 12.76 11.79
C ARG A 9 -13.51 12.65 11.39
N SER A 10 -12.97 11.46 11.16
CA SER A 10 -11.58 11.27 10.73
C SER A 10 -11.38 11.54 9.24
N ILE A 11 -12.28 11.03 8.40
CA ILE A 11 -12.23 11.17 6.93
C ILE A 11 -12.33 12.64 6.49
N LEU A 12 -13.16 13.44 7.17
CA LEU A 12 -13.35 14.85 6.83
C LEU A 12 -12.07 15.67 7.10
N ALA A 13 -11.36 15.38 8.19
CA ALA A 13 -10.11 16.06 8.54
C ALA A 13 -8.97 15.70 7.56
N GLN A 14 -8.86 14.41 7.22
CA GLN A 14 -7.88 13.91 6.25
C GLN A 14 -8.12 14.50 4.86
N ARG A 15 -9.37 14.54 4.42
CA ARG A 15 -9.78 15.18 3.16
C ARG A 15 -9.46 16.68 3.15
N HIS A 16 -9.73 17.38 4.26
CA HIS A 16 -9.47 18.81 4.35
C HIS A 16 -7.97 19.15 4.36
N GLU A 17 -7.11 18.26 4.87
CA GLU A 17 -5.65 18.43 4.81
C GLU A 17 -5.10 18.13 3.41
N PHE A 18 -5.59 17.06 2.77
CA PHE A 18 -5.28 16.73 1.39
C PHE A 18 -5.70 17.86 0.44
N GLU A 19 -6.96 18.30 0.49
CA GLU A 19 -7.52 19.37 -0.34
C GLU A 19 -6.83 20.72 -0.11
N ARG A 20 -6.31 20.98 1.09
CA ARG A 20 -5.66 22.26 1.43
C ARG A 20 -4.16 22.28 1.14
N LYS A 21 -3.45 21.17 1.36
CA LYS A 21 -1.98 21.13 1.29
C LYS A 21 -1.46 20.40 0.06
N ILE A 22 -2.10 19.30 -0.32
CA ILE A 22 -1.59 18.37 -1.32
C ILE A 22 -2.23 18.64 -2.68
N LEU A 23 -3.55 18.86 -2.73
CA LEU A 23 -4.30 19.11 -3.97
C LEU A 23 -3.82 20.37 -4.73
N PRO A 24 -3.53 21.52 -4.08
CA PRO A 24 -3.05 22.70 -4.81
C PRO A 24 -1.64 22.47 -5.38
N LYS A 25 -0.80 21.69 -4.68
CA LYS A 25 0.51 21.28 -5.18
C LYS A 25 0.37 20.29 -6.34
N ALA A 26 -0.61 19.39 -6.25
CA ALA A 26 -0.98 18.44 -7.28
C ALA A 26 -1.46 19.11 -8.57
N GLU A 27 -2.28 20.14 -8.44
CA GLU A 27 -2.79 20.90 -9.59
C GLU A 27 -1.69 21.77 -10.20
N ALA A 28 -0.86 22.44 -9.39
CA ALA A 28 0.26 23.25 -9.86
C ALA A 28 1.31 22.43 -10.63
N GLU A 29 1.59 21.20 -10.17
CA GLU A 29 2.54 20.28 -10.78
C GLU A 29 1.88 19.29 -11.78
N HIS A 30 0.60 19.47 -12.11
CA HIS A 30 -0.16 18.63 -13.05
C HIS A 30 -0.25 17.13 -12.67
N TRP A 31 -0.19 16.77 -11.39
CA TRP A 31 -0.23 15.39 -10.88
C TRP A 31 -1.52 14.62 -11.21
N LEU A 32 -2.66 15.30 -11.41
CA LEU A 32 -3.93 14.67 -11.82
C LEU A 32 -4.06 14.51 -13.35
N ALA A 33 -3.09 15.01 -14.13
CA ALA A 33 -3.07 14.82 -15.58
C ALA A 33 -2.47 13.44 -15.91
N SER A 34 -3.37 12.46 -16.06
CA SER A 34 -3.13 11.11 -16.58
C SER A 34 -2.06 10.29 -15.84
N ILE A 35 -2.47 9.52 -14.82
CA ILE A 35 -1.69 8.36 -14.38
C ILE A 35 -1.38 7.52 -15.62
N ASN A 36 -0.09 7.29 -15.90
CA ASN A 36 0.33 6.45 -17.03
C ASN A 36 0.06 4.98 -16.71
N TRP A 37 -1.19 4.57 -16.86
CA TRP A 37 -1.64 3.19 -16.62
C TRP A 37 -0.89 2.17 -17.50
N ALA A 38 -0.54 2.55 -18.73
CA ALA A 38 0.21 1.70 -19.64
C ALA A 38 1.63 1.41 -19.14
N GLY A 39 2.25 2.35 -18.42
CA GLY A 39 3.59 2.19 -17.83
C GLY A 39 3.61 1.67 -16.39
N LEU A 40 2.47 1.66 -15.70
CA LEU A 40 2.39 1.31 -14.28
C LEU A 40 2.92 -0.12 -14.01
N GLN A 41 2.50 -1.08 -14.84
CA GLN A 41 3.00 -2.46 -14.76
C GLN A 41 4.52 -2.54 -14.91
N SER A 42 5.09 -1.89 -15.94
CA SER A 42 6.53 -1.91 -16.19
C SER A 42 7.32 -1.27 -15.05
N ARG A 43 6.79 -0.23 -14.41
CA ARG A 43 7.42 0.39 -13.24
C ARG A 43 7.43 -0.53 -12.03
N VAL A 44 6.33 -1.23 -11.76
CA VAL A 44 6.27 -2.23 -10.69
C VAL A 44 7.23 -3.39 -10.97
N GLN A 45 7.29 -3.85 -12.23
CA GLN A 45 8.26 -4.86 -12.67
C GLN A 45 9.70 -4.40 -12.49
N GLY A 46 10.00 -3.14 -12.75
CA GLY A 46 11.34 -2.58 -12.55
C GLY A 46 11.79 -2.47 -11.08
N MET A 47 10.92 -2.78 -10.12
CA MET A 47 11.24 -2.84 -8.68
C MET A 47 11.40 -4.28 -8.18
N ASP A 48 11.44 -5.27 -9.08
CA ASP A 48 11.46 -6.68 -8.74
C ASP A 48 12.65 -7.05 -7.84
N VAL A 49 13.83 -6.51 -8.11
CA VAL A 49 15.05 -6.75 -7.31
C VAL A 49 14.85 -6.27 -5.87
N GLU A 50 14.39 -5.03 -5.69
CA GLU A 50 14.21 -4.46 -4.36
C GLU A 50 13.07 -5.13 -3.57
N LEU A 51 12.00 -5.51 -4.26
CA LEU A 51 10.88 -6.23 -3.63
C LEU A 51 11.27 -7.69 -3.32
N ASN A 52 12.07 -8.33 -4.16
CA ASN A 52 12.61 -9.66 -3.88
C ASN A 52 13.58 -9.65 -2.70
N ASN A 53 14.32 -8.56 -2.48
CA ASN A 53 15.15 -8.41 -1.29
C ASN A 53 14.31 -8.42 0.01
N LEU A 54 13.06 -7.92 -0.01
CA LEU A 54 12.16 -8.04 1.14
C LEU A 54 11.72 -9.50 1.39
N ILE A 55 11.68 -10.33 0.34
CA ILE A 55 11.36 -11.76 0.45
C ILE A 55 12.59 -12.57 0.88
N THR A 56 13.79 -12.24 0.43
CA THR A 56 14.96 -13.10 0.61
C THR A 56 15.88 -12.66 1.75
N ASN A 57 15.85 -11.38 2.13
CA ASN A 57 16.73 -10.83 3.16
C ASN A 57 15.94 -10.38 4.39
N ASN A 58 16.10 -11.13 5.48
CA ASN A 58 15.41 -10.86 6.74
C ASN A 58 15.82 -9.53 7.41
N ASP A 59 17.04 -9.05 7.22
CA ASP A 59 17.49 -7.80 7.85
C ASP A 59 16.82 -6.60 7.16
N ILE A 60 16.79 -6.60 5.82
CA ILE A 60 16.07 -5.59 5.03
C ILE A 60 14.57 -5.63 5.36
N ARG A 61 14.00 -6.85 5.47
CA ARG A 61 12.59 -7.03 5.82
C ARG A 61 12.26 -6.46 7.20
N LYS A 62 13.09 -6.74 8.20
CA LYS A 62 12.88 -6.26 9.58
C LYS A 62 12.86 -4.75 9.69
N ASP A 63 13.52 -4.03 8.79
CA ASP A 63 13.52 -2.57 8.77
C ASP A 63 12.30 -1.95 8.07
N ASN A 64 11.57 -2.72 7.26
CA ASN A 64 10.41 -2.26 6.52
C ASN A 64 9.21 -1.94 7.45
N ILE A 65 8.57 -0.77 7.24
CA ILE A 65 7.48 -0.29 8.10
C ILE A 65 6.22 -1.16 8.02
N PHE A 66 5.91 -1.72 6.85
CA PHE A 66 4.74 -2.57 6.63
C PHE A 66 4.95 -3.94 7.27
N TRP A 67 6.16 -4.49 7.17
CA TRP A 67 6.53 -5.69 7.91
C TRP A 67 6.48 -5.48 9.43
N LYS A 68 7.00 -4.37 9.96
CA LYS A 68 6.93 -4.05 11.40
C LYS A 68 5.49 -3.97 11.88
N ALA A 69 4.62 -3.29 11.14
CA ALA A 69 3.19 -3.21 11.46
C ALA A 69 2.53 -4.60 11.44
N LEU A 70 2.85 -5.41 10.43
CA LEU A 70 2.36 -6.77 10.30
C LEU A 70 2.86 -7.70 11.40
N GLU A 71 4.11 -7.55 11.84
CA GLU A 71 4.69 -8.34 12.92
C GLU A 71 4.00 -8.04 14.25
N VAL A 72 3.65 -6.78 14.52
CA VAL A 72 2.83 -6.41 15.68
C VAL A 72 1.47 -7.10 15.62
N ASP A 73 0.78 -7.05 14.47
CA ASP A 73 -0.51 -7.70 14.29
C ASP A 73 -0.39 -9.23 14.44
N LEU A 74 0.67 -9.85 13.91
CA LEU A 74 0.94 -11.29 14.04
C LEU A 74 1.18 -11.71 15.48
N ARG A 75 1.91 -10.91 16.27
CA ARG A 75 2.16 -11.19 17.68
C ARG A 75 0.91 -11.03 18.55
N GLN A 76 0.04 -10.06 18.22
CA GLN A 76 -1.15 -9.77 19.03
C GLN A 76 -2.34 -10.66 18.67
N LEU A 77 -2.54 -10.97 17.40
CA LEU A 77 -3.74 -11.64 16.89
C LEU A 77 -3.47 -13.06 16.39
N GLY A 78 -2.21 -13.42 16.13
CA GLY A 78 -1.83 -14.69 15.51
C GLY A 78 -2.07 -14.73 14.01
N SER A 79 -1.31 -15.60 13.31
CA SER A 79 -1.35 -15.72 11.84
C SER A 79 -2.73 -16.03 11.28
N ARG A 80 -3.52 -16.83 12.00
CA ARG A 80 -4.88 -17.22 11.58
C ARG A 80 -5.88 -16.06 11.53
N ILE A 81 -5.74 -15.08 12.43
CA ILE A 81 -6.62 -13.89 12.44
C ILE A 81 -6.10 -12.86 11.44
N VAL A 82 -4.79 -12.68 11.34
CA VAL A 82 -4.17 -11.78 10.34
C VAL A 82 -4.50 -12.23 8.91
N GLY A 83 -4.48 -13.54 8.67
CA GLY A 83 -4.86 -14.15 7.40
C GLY A 83 -6.36 -14.26 7.14
N SER A 84 -7.20 -13.93 8.12
CA SER A 84 -8.66 -13.95 7.94
C SER A 84 -9.13 -12.81 7.03
N ILE A 85 -10.30 -12.98 6.40
CA ILE A 85 -10.92 -11.94 5.57
C ILE A 85 -11.07 -10.62 6.35
N SER A 86 -11.41 -10.68 7.64
CA SER A 86 -11.52 -9.49 8.49
C SER A 86 -10.16 -8.81 8.73
N GLY A 87 -9.10 -9.59 8.98
CA GLY A 87 -7.74 -9.07 9.14
C GLY A 87 -7.19 -8.47 7.85
N GLN A 88 -7.41 -9.16 6.73
CA GLN A 88 -7.09 -8.68 5.39
C GLN A 88 -7.87 -7.41 5.05
N LEU A 89 -9.16 -7.32 5.39
CA LEU A 89 -10.01 -6.15 5.14
C LEU A 89 -9.60 -4.94 6.00
N SER A 90 -9.30 -5.13 7.29
CA SER A 90 -8.82 -4.06 8.16
C SER A 90 -7.45 -3.51 7.72
N ARG A 91 -6.61 -4.35 7.12
CA ARG A 91 -5.33 -3.93 6.53
C ARG A 91 -5.50 -3.34 5.14
N PHE A 92 -6.39 -3.87 4.30
CA PHE A 92 -6.81 -3.25 3.05
C PHE A 92 -7.34 -1.83 3.26
N GLN A 93 -8.07 -1.59 4.36
CA GLN A 93 -8.50 -0.25 4.77
C GLN A 93 -7.36 0.62 5.33
N ARG A 94 -6.23 0.06 5.75
CA ARG A 94 -5.09 0.81 6.32
C ARG A 94 -3.98 1.09 5.30
N GLU A 95 -3.72 0.13 4.43
CA GLU A 95 -2.50 -0.01 3.61
C GLU A 95 -2.75 0.16 2.10
N GLN A 96 -4.00 0.36 1.67
CA GLN A 96 -4.27 0.51 0.25
C GLN A 96 -3.64 1.77 -0.37
N PRO A 97 -3.19 1.67 -1.64
CA PRO A 97 -2.80 2.82 -2.45
C PRO A 97 -4.01 3.70 -2.78
N GLY A 98 -4.43 4.57 -1.86
CA GLY A 98 -5.48 5.56 -2.13
C GLY A 98 -5.14 6.46 -3.33
N TYR A 99 -3.84 6.71 -3.56
CA TYR A 99 -3.34 7.51 -4.68
C TYR A 99 -3.61 6.89 -6.07
N TYR A 100 -3.50 5.56 -6.20
CA TYR A 100 -3.71 4.87 -7.48
C TYR A 100 -5.14 4.32 -7.66
N GLY A 101 -6.01 4.51 -6.66
CA GLY A 101 -7.39 4.03 -6.67
C GLY A 101 -7.52 2.52 -6.86
N GLU A 102 -8.75 2.06 -7.12
CA GLU A 102 -9.05 0.62 -7.28
C GLU A 102 -8.32 0.01 -8.48
N LEU A 103 -8.32 0.69 -9.63
CA LEU A 103 -7.70 0.18 -10.85
C LEU A 103 -6.19 -0.01 -10.67
N GLY A 104 -5.51 0.96 -10.08
CA GLY A 104 -4.08 0.83 -9.83
C GLY A 104 -3.75 -0.19 -8.75
N SER A 105 -4.60 -0.31 -7.73
CA SER A 105 -4.50 -1.39 -6.74
C SER A 105 -4.53 -2.76 -7.43
N VAL A 106 -5.47 -2.99 -8.36
CA VAL A 106 -5.55 -4.22 -9.17
C VAL A 106 -4.29 -4.44 -10.00
N ILE A 107 -3.82 -3.43 -10.74
CA ILE A 107 -2.62 -3.55 -11.58
C ILE A 107 -1.38 -3.90 -10.75
N ILE A 108 -1.17 -3.21 -9.62
CA ILE A 108 -0.05 -3.49 -8.72
C ILE A 108 -0.16 -4.91 -8.17
N HIS A 109 -1.34 -5.32 -7.71
CA HIS A 109 -1.57 -6.65 -7.17
C HIS A 109 -1.29 -7.76 -8.18
N GLU A 110 -1.87 -7.68 -9.37
CA GLU A 110 -1.71 -8.68 -10.42
C GLU A 110 -0.25 -8.76 -10.89
N THR A 111 0.42 -7.61 -11.01
CA THR A 111 1.83 -7.57 -11.39
C THR A 111 2.70 -8.26 -10.35
N LEU A 112 2.54 -7.93 -9.07
CA LEU A 112 3.31 -8.54 -7.99
C LEU A 112 3.00 -10.02 -7.82
N TYR A 113 1.73 -10.43 -7.99
CA TYR A 113 1.36 -11.83 -7.97
C TYR A 113 2.01 -12.58 -9.13
N SER A 114 2.00 -12.02 -10.34
CA SER A 114 2.68 -12.62 -11.49
C SER A 114 4.19 -12.78 -11.27
N LEU A 115 4.84 -11.85 -10.56
CA LEU A 115 6.27 -11.89 -10.28
C LEU A 115 6.62 -12.90 -9.18
N PHE A 116 5.81 -12.95 -8.11
CA PHE A 116 6.20 -13.62 -6.86
C PHE A 116 5.31 -14.81 -6.46
N ALA A 117 4.31 -15.20 -7.26
CA ALA A 117 3.42 -16.33 -6.90
C ALA A 117 4.16 -17.68 -6.73
N LYS A 118 5.33 -17.84 -7.35
CA LYS A 118 6.15 -19.07 -7.27
C LYS A 118 7.24 -19.01 -6.20
N THR A 119 7.26 -17.94 -5.39
CA THR A 119 8.18 -17.81 -4.26
C THR A 119 8.01 -18.99 -3.30
N ASP A 120 9.13 -19.47 -2.74
CA ASP A 120 9.12 -20.50 -1.72
C ASP A 120 8.34 -20.02 -0.47
N PRO A 121 7.25 -20.68 -0.09
CA PRO A 121 6.46 -20.32 1.09
C PRO A 121 7.27 -20.29 2.39
N SER A 122 8.35 -21.08 2.51
CA SER A 122 9.20 -21.13 3.71
C SER A 122 9.88 -19.78 4.01
N LEU A 123 10.06 -18.93 3.00
CA LEU A 123 10.71 -17.62 3.13
C LEU A 123 9.81 -16.59 3.83
N VAL A 124 8.50 -16.81 3.83
CA VAL A 124 7.51 -15.82 4.29
C VAL A 124 6.65 -16.33 5.46
N GLU A 125 7.04 -17.45 6.06
CA GLU A 125 6.39 -17.96 7.27
C GLU A 125 6.35 -16.89 8.39
N PRO A 126 5.26 -16.84 9.19
CA PRO A 126 4.12 -17.76 9.24
C PRO A 126 2.99 -17.42 8.24
N LEU A 127 3.24 -16.54 7.27
CA LEU A 127 2.25 -16.10 6.29
C LEU A 127 2.31 -16.97 5.03
N THR A 128 1.24 -16.94 4.26
CA THR A 128 1.27 -17.37 2.86
C THR A 128 1.94 -16.30 1.99
N VAL A 129 2.50 -16.72 0.85
CA VAL A 129 3.06 -15.82 -0.17
C VAL A 129 2.05 -14.75 -0.59
N ARG A 130 0.77 -15.13 -0.75
CA ARG A 130 -0.32 -14.20 -1.08
C ARG A 130 -0.48 -13.12 0.00
N GLU A 131 -0.53 -13.51 1.26
CA GLU A 131 -0.68 -12.56 2.37
C GLU A 131 0.52 -11.63 2.47
N PHE A 132 1.73 -12.15 2.29
CA PHE A 132 2.95 -11.33 2.27
C PHE A 132 2.93 -10.31 1.14
N ILE A 133 2.53 -10.71 -0.07
CA ILE A 133 2.39 -9.81 -1.22
C ILE A 133 1.42 -8.69 -0.88
N SER A 134 0.20 -9.02 -0.44
CA SER A 134 -0.83 -8.03 -0.10
C SER A 134 -0.40 -7.10 1.04
N ALA A 135 0.39 -7.62 1.98
CA ALA A 135 0.72 -6.93 3.22
C ALA A 135 1.96 -6.07 3.22
N VAL A 136 2.92 -6.46 2.41
CA VAL A 136 4.24 -5.84 2.43
C VAL A 136 4.56 -5.31 1.06
N LEU A 137 4.48 -6.16 0.03
CA LEU A 137 4.96 -5.79 -1.30
C LEU A 137 4.05 -4.78 -1.99
N VAL A 138 2.73 -4.93 -1.89
CA VAL A 138 1.75 -3.99 -2.47
C VAL A 138 1.90 -2.59 -1.88
N PRO A 139 1.87 -2.40 -0.55
CA PRO A 139 2.05 -1.06 0.01
C PRO A 139 3.47 -0.51 -0.19
N GLU A 140 4.52 -1.35 -0.19
CA GLU A 140 5.89 -0.91 -0.50
C GLU A 140 6.02 -0.42 -1.95
N ALA A 141 5.47 -1.18 -2.91
CA ALA A 141 5.46 -0.77 -4.32
C ALA A 141 4.70 0.55 -4.49
N ALA A 142 3.57 0.70 -3.81
CA ALA A 142 2.81 1.95 -3.83
C ALA A 142 3.62 3.15 -3.30
N VAL A 143 4.31 3.01 -2.16
CA VAL A 143 5.19 4.09 -1.64
C VAL A 143 6.26 4.44 -2.66
N ARG A 144 6.92 3.46 -3.27
CA ARG A 144 7.97 3.71 -4.27
C ARG A 144 7.44 4.39 -5.51
N LEU A 145 6.27 4.01 -5.98
CA LEU A 145 5.61 4.66 -7.11
C LEU A 145 5.26 6.12 -6.76
N ILE A 146 4.74 6.38 -5.55
CA ILE A 146 4.49 7.75 -5.05
C ILE A 146 5.79 8.56 -4.95
N MET A 147 6.87 7.98 -4.43
CA MET A 147 8.18 8.63 -4.37
C MET A 147 8.66 9.03 -5.78
N GLN A 148 8.51 8.13 -6.76
CA GLN A 148 8.86 8.40 -8.15
C GLN A 148 7.97 9.48 -8.79
N ASP A 149 6.66 9.39 -8.59
CA ASP A 149 5.69 10.30 -9.23
C ASP A 149 5.76 11.71 -8.67
N MET A 150 5.99 11.83 -7.36
CA MET A 150 5.95 13.11 -6.65
C MET A 150 7.33 13.63 -6.27
N SER A 151 8.40 12.92 -6.66
CA SER A 151 9.78 13.21 -6.25
C SER A 151 9.89 13.45 -4.73
N LEU A 152 9.23 12.58 -3.97
CA LEU A 152 9.15 12.68 -2.51
C LEU A 152 10.14 11.74 -1.84
N GLU A 153 10.67 12.20 -0.71
CA GLU A 153 11.32 11.33 0.27
C GLU A 153 10.31 10.31 0.83
N ARG A 154 10.82 9.13 1.20
CA ARG A 154 10.00 7.99 1.65
C ARG A 154 8.98 8.38 2.72
N GLU A 155 9.39 9.09 3.77
CA GLU A 155 8.48 9.48 4.87
C GLU A 155 7.27 10.30 4.38
N LYS A 156 7.48 11.18 3.39
CA LYS A 156 6.41 11.97 2.80
C LYS A 156 5.52 11.11 1.90
N ALA A 157 6.11 10.17 1.16
CA ALA A 157 5.34 9.24 0.33
C ALA A 157 4.48 8.28 1.17
N GLU A 158 4.99 7.82 2.32
CA GLU A 158 4.22 7.04 3.29
C GLU A 158 3.05 7.83 3.89
N ALA A 159 3.25 9.12 4.17
CA ALA A 159 2.19 10.01 4.60
C ALA A 159 1.12 10.18 3.51
N VAL A 160 1.54 10.41 2.25
CA VAL A 160 0.62 10.48 1.10
C VAL A 160 -0.17 9.18 0.95
N LEU A 161 0.47 8.01 1.07
CA LEU A 161 -0.21 6.72 0.98
C LEU A 161 -1.31 6.60 2.05
N ARG A 162 -1.02 7.03 3.28
CA ARG A 162 -1.94 6.95 4.42
C ARG A 162 -3.11 7.95 4.34
N ASP A 163 -2.81 9.15 3.85
CA ASP A 163 -3.72 10.30 3.85
C ASP A 163 -4.54 10.41 2.57
N SER A 164 -4.20 9.67 1.52
CA SER A 164 -4.94 9.67 0.26
C SER A 164 -6.38 9.17 0.47
N PRO A 165 -7.40 9.92 0.00
CA PRO A 165 -8.79 9.49 0.10
C PRO A 165 -8.98 8.20 -0.70
N ARG A 166 -9.45 7.16 -0.01
CA ARG A 166 -9.79 5.89 -0.64
C ARG A 166 -11.05 6.14 -1.46
N SER A 167 -10.95 6.06 -2.77
CA SER A 167 -12.12 6.15 -3.66
C SER A 167 -13.11 5.05 -3.25
N CYS A 168 -14.32 5.47 -2.87
CA CYS A 168 -15.45 4.59 -2.59
C CYS A 168 -15.95 3.87 -3.83
#